data_AF-A0A227J527-F1
#
_entry.id   AF-A0A227J527-F1
#
_cell.length_a   1.000
_cell.length_b   1.000
_cell.length_c   1.000
_cell.angle_alpha   90.00
_cell.angle_beta   90.00
_cell.angle_gamma   90.00
#
_symmetry.space_group_name_H-M   'P 1'
#
loop_
_entity.id
_entity.type
_entity.pdbx_description
1 polymer ?
#
loop_
_entity_poly.entity_id
_entity_poly.type
_entity_poly.pdbx_seq_one_letter_code
_entity_poly.pdbx_strand_id
1 'polypeptide(L)'
;IIAAEDTRHTGKLLSHFNIQTKTFALHDHNEQQKAQVLVEKLLSGQSIALVSDAGTPLISDPGYHLVTKCRQAGVRVVPLPGACAVITALSASGLPSDRFSFEGFLPPKSKGRKDK
;
A
#
# COMPACT_ATOMS: atom_id res chain seq x y z
N ILE A 1 -3.13 -14.28 6.03
CA ILE A 1 -2.94 -13.09 6.91
C ILE A 1 -3.16 -11.85 6.07
N ILE A 2 -3.68 -10.76 6.65
CA ILE A 2 -3.78 -9.46 5.97
C ILE A 2 -2.81 -8.48 6.65
N ALA A 3 -1.71 -8.12 5.98
CA ALA A 3 -0.83 -7.05 6.41
C ALA A 3 -1.51 -5.70 6.10
N ALA A 4 -1.72 -4.88 7.12
CA ALA A 4 -2.52 -3.66 7.04
C ALA A 4 -1.81 -2.48 7.68
N GLU A 5 -1.94 -1.30 7.08
CA GLU A 5 -1.44 -0.03 7.60
C GLU A 5 -2.02 0.29 9.00
N ASP A 6 -3.34 0.49 9.10
CA ASP A 6 -4.07 0.52 10.37
C ASP A 6 -5.04 -0.68 10.46
N THR A 7 -4.77 -1.57 11.42
CA THR A 7 -5.60 -2.76 11.67
C THR A 7 -6.98 -2.41 12.20
N ARG A 8 -7.17 -1.26 12.85
CA ARG A 8 -8.46 -0.78 13.36
C ARG A 8 -9.32 -0.26 12.22
N HIS A 9 -8.71 0.45 11.27
CA HIS A 9 -9.39 0.90 10.05
C HIS A 9 -9.80 -0.30 9.21
N THR A 10 -8.83 -1.16 8.88
CA THR A 10 -9.05 -2.37 8.10
C THR A 10 -10.07 -3.29 8.77
N GLY A 11 -10.06 -3.42 10.10
CA GLY A 11 -11.02 -4.24 10.84
C GLY A 11 -12.48 -3.87 10.58
N LYS A 12 -12.80 -2.58 10.40
CA LYS A 12 -14.16 -2.13 10.05
C LYS A 12 -14.56 -2.61 8.65
N LEU A 13 -13.65 -2.50 7.68
CA LEU A 13 -13.86 -2.98 6.31
C LEU A 13 -14.08 -4.50 6.27
N LEU A 14 -13.21 -5.26 6.96
CA LEU A 14 -13.32 -6.70 7.03
C LEU A 14 -14.63 -7.14 7.70
N SER A 15 -15.05 -6.45 8.77
CA SER A 15 -16.33 -6.71 9.43
C SER A 15 -17.52 -6.46 8.51
N HIS A 16 -17.49 -5.40 7.70
CA HIS A 16 -18.56 -5.10 6.74
C HIS A 16 -18.76 -6.23 5.73
N PHE A 17 -17.67 -6.88 5.31
CA PHE A 17 -17.68 -8.01 4.38
C PHE A 17 -17.65 -9.40 5.05
N ASN A 18 -17.84 -9.49 6.37
CA ASN A 18 -17.80 -10.75 7.13
C ASN A 18 -16.47 -11.55 6.95
N ILE A 19 -15.35 -10.86 6.78
CA ILE A 19 -14.03 -11.48 6.63
C ILE A 19 -13.37 -11.63 8.01
N GLN A 20 -13.06 -12.88 8.40
CA GLN A 20 -12.46 -13.21 9.72
C GLN A 20 -10.93 -13.35 9.70
N THR A 21 -10.28 -13.03 8.58
CA THR A 21 -8.83 -13.22 8.43
C THR A 21 -8.05 -12.33 9.39
N LYS A 22 -7.09 -12.91 10.12
CA LYS A 22 -6.23 -12.15 11.06
C LYS A 22 -5.43 -11.06 10.36
N THR A 23 -5.45 -9.86 10.95
CA THR A 23 -4.66 -8.71 10.51
C THR A 23 -3.27 -8.69 11.16
N PHE A 24 -2.31 -8.09 10.48
CA PHE A 24 -0.95 -7.86 10.95
C PHE A 24 -0.56 -6.40 10.64
N ALA A 25 -0.22 -5.62 11.67
CA ALA A 25 0.08 -4.20 11.47
C ALA A 25 1.41 -4.00 10.73
N LEU A 26 1.40 -3.28 9.61
CA LEU A 26 2.54 -2.94 8.77
C LEU A 26 2.41 -1.49 8.31
N HIS A 27 3.20 -0.58 8.88
CA HIS A 27 3.18 0.86 8.59
C HIS A 27 4.61 1.37 8.43
N ASP A 28 4.82 2.55 7.85
CA ASP A 28 6.14 3.06 7.45
C ASP A 28 7.23 2.89 8.52
N HIS A 29 6.96 3.26 9.76
CA HIS A 29 7.93 3.17 10.86
C HIS A 29 8.41 1.75 11.19
N ASN A 30 7.62 0.71 10.89
CA ASN A 30 7.94 -0.67 11.26
C ASN A 30 8.21 -1.58 10.04
N GLU A 31 8.04 -1.06 8.82
CA GLU A 31 7.95 -1.87 7.62
C GLU A 31 9.21 -2.69 7.38
N GLN A 32 10.39 -2.08 7.51
CA GLN A 32 11.66 -2.76 7.25
C GLN A 32 11.88 -3.98 8.15
N GLN A 33 11.56 -3.85 9.45
CA GLN A 33 11.71 -4.90 10.44
C GLN A 33 10.68 -6.01 10.20
N LYS A 34 9.41 -5.64 10.03
CA LYS A 34 8.31 -6.59 9.91
C LYS A 34 8.22 -7.28 8.55
N ALA A 35 8.72 -6.64 7.49
CA ALA A 35 8.73 -7.23 6.16
C ALA A 35 9.50 -8.56 6.11
N GLN A 36 10.59 -8.68 6.89
CA GLN A 36 11.35 -9.94 6.97
C GLN A 36 10.48 -11.10 7.49
N VAL A 37 9.75 -10.85 8.59
CA VAL A 37 8.83 -11.84 9.19
C VAL A 37 7.74 -12.26 8.21
N LEU A 38 7.21 -11.33 7.40
CA LEU A 38 6.21 -11.64 6.39
C LEU A 38 6.78 -12.46 5.22
N VAL A 39 8.00 -12.15 4.78
CA VAL A 39 8.69 -12.92 3.73
C VAL A 39 8.95 -14.36 4.17
N GLU A 40 9.41 -14.58 5.41
CA GLU A 40 9.60 -15.93 5.95
C GLU A 40 8.29 -16.73 6.00
N LYS A 41 7.17 -16.08 6.34
CA LYS A 41 5.84 -16.69 6.28
C LYS A 41 5.43 -17.04 4.84
N LEU A 42 5.72 -16.18 3.87
CA LEU A 42 5.46 -16.47 2.46
C LEU A 42 6.30 -17.66 1.96
N LEU A 43 7.59 -17.72 2.33
CA LEU A 43 8.49 -18.82 1.98
C LEU A 43 8.09 -20.16 2.63
N SER A 44 7.43 -20.12 3.79
CA SER A 44 6.83 -21.31 4.41
C SER A 44 5.47 -21.71 3.80
N GLY A 45 5.07 -21.10 2.68
CA GLY A 45 3.87 -21.46 1.93
C GLY A 45 2.59 -20.73 2.36
N GLN A 46 2.67 -19.75 3.27
CA GLN A 46 1.49 -18.96 3.63
C GLN A 46 1.12 -17.96 2.53
N SER A 47 -0.17 -17.63 2.44
CA SER A 47 -0.66 -16.52 1.62
C SER A 47 -0.90 -15.28 2.47
N ILE A 48 -0.39 -14.14 2.00
CA ILE A 48 -0.49 -12.84 2.66
C ILE A 48 -1.03 -11.81 1.67
N ALA A 49 -2.07 -11.09 2.07
CA ALA A 49 -2.54 -9.89 1.38
C ALA A 49 -1.95 -8.65 2.05
N LEU A 50 -1.67 -7.61 1.27
CA LEU A 50 -1.25 -6.28 1.73
C LEU A 50 -2.36 -5.28 1.42
N VAL A 51 -2.75 -4.47 2.39
CA VAL A 51 -3.73 -3.38 2.24
C VAL A 51 -3.22 -2.10 2.91
N SER A 52 -3.56 -0.95 2.33
CA SER A 52 -3.42 0.36 2.97
C SER A 52 -4.77 0.81 3.53
N ASP A 53 -4.78 1.95 4.22
CA ASP A 53 -6.01 2.51 4.78
C ASP A 53 -7.05 2.85 3.70
N ALA A 54 -6.62 3.19 2.48
CA ALA A 54 -7.51 3.39 1.34
C ALA A 54 -6.81 3.21 -0.01
N GLY A 55 -7.56 2.70 -1.00
CA GLY A 55 -7.12 2.70 -2.39
C GLY A 55 -6.11 1.61 -2.73
N THR A 56 -5.00 2.01 -3.37
CA THR A 56 -4.00 1.09 -3.91
C THR A 56 -2.74 1.16 -3.04
N PRO A 57 -2.36 0.07 -2.34
CA PRO A 57 -1.14 0.05 -1.53
C PRO A 57 0.09 0.49 -2.32
N LEU A 58 1.11 1.01 -1.62
CA LEU A 58 2.34 1.60 -2.16
C LEU A 58 2.18 2.98 -2.83
N ILE A 59 0.97 3.40 -3.21
CA ILE A 59 0.76 4.72 -3.83
C ILE A 59 0.54 5.75 -2.73
N SER A 60 1.65 6.33 -2.27
CA SER A 60 1.69 7.20 -1.07
C SER A 60 1.32 6.50 0.24
N ASP A 61 1.44 5.18 0.26
CA ASP A 61 1.14 4.27 1.38
C ASP A 61 2.34 3.33 1.65
N PRO A 62 2.43 2.68 2.82
CA PRO A 62 3.44 1.67 3.12
C PRO A 62 3.36 0.43 2.20
N GLY A 63 4.45 -0.34 2.14
CA GLY A 63 4.49 -1.63 1.43
C GLY A 63 5.65 -1.78 0.43
N TYR A 64 6.37 -0.69 0.16
CA TYR A 64 7.49 -0.67 -0.77
C TYR A 64 8.61 -1.64 -0.34
N HIS A 65 9.00 -1.62 0.93
CA HIS A 65 10.06 -2.50 1.45
C HIS A 65 9.61 -3.96 1.46
N LEU A 66 8.35 -4.24 1.79
CA LEU A 66 7.80 -5.61 1.72
C LEU A 66 7.85 -6.16 0.29
N VAL A 67 7.32 -5.42 -0.69
CA VAL A 67 7.33 -5.86 -2.10
C VAL A 67 8.75 -6.05 -2.60
N THR A 68 9.67 -5.13 -2.27
CA THR A 68 11.09 -5.24 -2.63
C THR A 68 11.70 -6.53 -2.09
N LYS A 69 11.52 -6.84 -0.80
CA LYS A 69 12.04 -8.06 -0.18
C LYS A 69 11.39 -9.32 -0.77
N CYS A 70 10.08 -9.31 -1.03
CA CYS A 70 9.40 -10.42 -1.71
C CYS A 70 10.05 -10.71 -3.07
N ARG A 71 10.29 -9.68 -3.88
CA ARG A 71 10.92 -9.84 -5.20
C ARG A 71 12.35 -10.36 -5.09
N GLN A 72 13.13 -9.85 -4.14
CA GLN A 72 14.50 -10.32 -3.89
C GLN A 72 14.53 -11.80 -3.45
N ALA A 73 13.55 -12.24 -2.68
CA ALA A 73 13.42 -13.62 -2.22
C ALA A 73 12.76 -14.57 -3.25
N GLY A 74 12.45 -14.09 -4.47
CA GLY A 74 11.76 -14.89 -5.48
C GLY A 74 10.28 -15.18 -5.17
N VAL A 75 9.70 -14.48 -4.20
CA VAL A 75 8.28 -14.61 -3.86
C VAL A 75 7.44 -13.89 -4.91
N ARG A 76 6.45 -14.60 -5.45
CA ARG A 76 5.50 -14.04 -6.41
C ARG A 76 4.64 -12.95 -5.76
N VAL A 77 4.68 -11.75 -6.32
CA VAL A 77 3.79 -10.63 -5.96
C VAL A 77 2.68 -10.54 -7.01
N VAL A 78 1.42 -10.56 -6.55
CA VAL A 78 0.23 -10.53 -7.43
C VAL A 78 -0.55 -9.24 -7.16
N PRO A 79 -0.45 -8.20 -8.00
CA PRO A 79 -1.25 -6.99 -7.85
C PRO A 79 -2.70 -7.24 -8.29
N LEU A 80 -3.66 -6.72 -7.53
CA LEU A 80 -5.07 -6.67 -7.93
C LEU A 80 -5.40 -5.24 -8.41
N PRO A 81 -6.11 -5.07 -9.54
CA PRO A 81 -6.61 -3.75 -9.91
C PRO A 81 -7.63 -3.27 -8.87
N GLY A 82 -7.69 -1.96 -8.64
CA GLY A 82 -8.54 -1.39 -7.60
C GLY A 82 -8.62 0.13 -7.64
N ALA A 83 -9.24 0.70 -6.60
CA ALA A 83 -9.43 2.14 -6.49
C ALA A 83 -8.08 2.87 -6.34
N CYS A 84 -7.90 3.93 -7.12
CA CYS A 84 -6.72 4.79 -7.05
C CYS A 84 -7.14 6.25 -7.24
N ALA A 85 -7.02 7.06 -6.19
CA ALA A 85 -7.58 8.41 -6.16
C ALA A 85 -7.04 9.30 -7.29
N VAL A 86 -5.73 9.22 -7.59
CA VAL A 86 -5.11 10.03 -8.66
C VAL A 86 -5.68 9.67 -10.04
N ILE A 87 -5.86 8.37 -10.32
CA ILE A 87 -6.38 7.91 -11.62
C ILE A 87 -7.85 8.27 -11.76
N THR A 88 -8.65 8.09 -10.71
CA THR A 88 -10.05 8.50 -10.68
C THR A 88 -10.19 10.00 -10.95
N ALA A 89 -9.41 10.84 -10.26
CA ALA A 89 -9.45 12.29 -10.45
C ALA A 89 -9.02 12.70 -11.87
N LEU A 90 -7.91 12.15 -12.38
CA LEU A 90 -7.41 12.47 -13.72
C LEU A 90 -8.45 12.14 -14.81
N SER A 91 -9.13 10.98 -14.70
CA SER A 91 -10.11 10.52 -15.68
C SER A 91 -11.31 11.45 -15.87
N ALA A 92 -11.64 12.25 -14.86
CA ALA A 92 -12.76 13.19 -14.87
C ALA A 92 -12.31 14.67 -14.93
N SER A 93 -11.01 14.94 -15.03
CA SER A 93 -10.45 16.29 -14.87
C SER A 93 -10.61 17.20 -16.09
N GLY A 94 -10.80 16.63 -17.29
CA GLY A 94 -10.72 17.38 -18.55
C GLY A 94 -9.31 17.82 -18.93
N LEU A 95 -8.27 17.37 -18.21
CA LEU A 95 -6.87 17.60 -18.53
C LEU A 95 -6.31 16.48 -19.46
N PRO A 96 -5.23 16.75 -20.22
CA PRO A 96 -4.51 15.71 -20.95
C PRO A 96 -4.08 14.57 -20.02
N SER A 97 -4.33 13.33 -20.44
CA SER A 97 -4.10 12.11 -19.64
C SER A 97 -3.25 11.06 -20.35
N ASP A 98 -2.78 11.36 -21.56
CA ASP A 98 -1.83 10.55 -22.33
C ASP A 98 -0.45 10.49 -21.67
N ARG A 99 -0.07 11.57 -20.97
CA ARG A 99 1.14 11.62 -20.15
C ARG A 99 0.92 12.54 -18.94
N PHE A 100 1.17 12.02 -17.74
CA PHE A 100 1.03 12.77 -16.50
C PHE A 100 2.12 12.37 -15.49
N SER A 101 2.34 13.23 -14.49
CA SER A 101 3.23 12.96 -13.36
C SER A 101 2.41 12.90 -12.07
N PHE A 102 2.67 11.90 -11.23
CA PHE A 102 2.14 11.83 -9.87
C PHE A 102 3.23 12.22 -8.87
N GLU A 103 3.03 13.36 -8.20
CA GLU A 103 4.02 13.96 -7.29
C GLU A 103 3.76 13.66 -5.80
N GLY A 104 2.69 12.92 -5.50
CA GLY A 104 2.24 12.66 -4.13
C GLY A 104 1.95 13.94 -3.35
N PHE A 105 2.45 14.00 -2.11
CA PHE A 105 2.25 15.13 -1.22
C PHE A 105 3.41 16.14 -1.33
N LEU A 106 3.04 17.42 -1.47
CA LEU A 106 4.01 18.51 -1.38
C LEU A 106 4.55 18.68 0.05
N PRO A 107 5.77 19.21 0.22
CA PRO A 107 6.31 19.50 1.54
C PRO A 107 5.35 20.37 2.39
N PRO A 108 5.24 20.09 3.70
CA PRO A 108 4.28 20.80 4.56
C PRO A 108 4.68 22.27 4.76
N LYS A 109 5.98 22.58 4.76
CA LYS A 109 6.50 23.93 4.95
C LYS A 109 6.52 24.71 3.63
N SER A 110 6.06 25.97 3.67
CA SER A 110 5.97 26.87 2.51
C SER A 110 7.27 26.97 1.71
N LYS A 111 8.42 27.15 2.39
CA LYS A 111 9.73 27.18 1.73
C LYS A 111 10.01 25.89 0.96
N GLY A 112 9.88 24.74 1.61
CA GLY A 112 10.07 23.44 0.96
C GLY A 112 9.09 23.17 -0.18
N ARG A 113 7.88 23.74 -0.14
CA ARG A 113 6.90 23.62 -1.23
C ARG A 113 7.27 24.43 -2.47
N LYS A 114 7.91 25.59 -2.29
CA LYS A 114 8.34 26.47 -3.40
C LYS A 114 9.66 26.04 -4.03
N ASP A 115 10.52 25.40 -3.23
CA ASP A 115 11.86 24.97 -3.64
C ASP A 115 11.84 23.59 -4.34
N LYS A 116 10.69 22.90 -4.36
CA LYS A 116 10.51 21.59 -5.02
C LYS A 116 10.14 21.77 -6.49
#